data_AF-A0A0F3KMR4-F1
#
_entry.id   AF-A0A0F3KMR4-F1
#
_cell.length_a   1.000
_cell.length_b   1.000
_cell.length_c   1.000
_cell.angle_alpha   90.00
_cell.angle_beta   90.00
_cell.angle_gamma   90.00
#
_symmetry.space_group_name_H-M   'P 1'
#
loop_
_entity.id
_entity.type
_entity.pdbx_description
1 polymer ?
#
loop_
_entity_poly.entity_id
_entity_poly.type
_entity_poly.pdbx_seq_one_letter_code
_entity_poly.pdbx_strand_id
1 'polypeptide(L)'
;MGSPTAQHIDAALDELFDPRDDDDEHGDASLRHGYDDGPMHVVDITRTGRATFSQWADQDYEVELAPPLDRIVDRAQARAIWLLLAKGAVDEVRARFG
;
A
#
# COMPACT_ATOMS: atom_id res chain seq x y z
N MET A 1 16.24 1.24 -7.09
CA MET A 1 15.00 0.88 -7.82
C MET A 1 14.17 2.15 -8.01
N GLY A 2 13.45 2.32 -9.12
CA GLY A 2 12.64 3.52 -9.37
C GLY A 2 11.27 3.42 -8.68
N SER A 3 10.74 4.54 -8.19
CA SER A 3 9.36 4.60 -7.67
C SER A 3 8.37 4.23 -8.78
N PRO A 4 7.30 3.47 -8.50
CA PRO A 4 6.29 3.14 -9.49
C PRO A 4 5.62 4.41 -10.03
N THR A 5 5.35 4.41 -11.33
CA THR A 5 4.63 5.52 -11.97
C THR A 5 3.14 5.44 -11.65
N ALA A 6 2.42 6.53 -11.86
CA ALA A 6 0.96 6.52 -11.74
C ALA A 6 0.30 5.47 -12.64
N GLN A 7 0.87 5.22 -13.83
CA GLN A 7 0.37 4.20 -14.75
C GLN A 7 0.57 2.78 -14.22
N HIS A 8 1.71 2.49 -13.58
CA HIS A 8 1.92 1.18 -12.94
C HIS A 8 0.94 0.97 -11.78
N ILE A 9 0.69 2.01 -10.98
CA ILE A 9 -0.30 1.98 -9.89
C ILE A 9 -1.71 1.75 -10.43
N ASP A 10 -2.10 2.46 -11.50
CA ASP A 10 -3.42 2.30 -12.10
C ASP A 10 -3.63 0.89 -12.65
N ALA A 11 -2.63 0.31 -13.34
CA ALA A 11 -2.71 -1.05 -13.84
C ALA A 11 -2.86 -2.09 -12.72
N ALA A 12 -2.04 -1.99 -11.66
CA ALA A 12 -2.11 -2.92 -10.53
C ALA A 12 -3.46 -2.84 -9.78
N LEU A 13 -4.05 -1.65 -9.66
CA LEU A 13 -5.37 -1.49 -9.05
C LEU A 13 -6.50 -1.97 -9.96
N ASP A 14 -6.37 -1.81 -11.27
CA ASP A 14 -7.39 -2.31 -12.20
C ASP A 14 -7.44 -3.84 -12.17
N GLU A 15 -6.30 -4.51 -12.03
CA GLU A 15 -6.19 -5.97 -11.82
C GLU A 15 -6.76 -6.37 -10.46
N LEU A 16 -6.31 -5.74 -9.37
CA LEU A 16 -6.74 -6.09 -8.01
C LEU A 16 -8.25 -5.95 -7.77
N PHE A 17 -8.88 -4.95 -8.39
CA PHE A 17 -10.31 -4.69 -8.25
C PHE A 17 -11.16 -5.34 -9.36
N ASP A 18 -10.58 -6.09 -10.30
CA ASP A 18 -11.35 -6.81 -11.32
C ASP A 18 -12.08 -8.00 -10.69
N PRO A 19 -13.43 -8.01 -10.64
CA PRO A 19 -14.19 -9.10 -10.04
C PRO A 19 -14.10 -10.42 -10.83
N ARG A 20 -13.49 -10.40 -12.02
CA ARG A 20 -13.28 -11.59 -12.86
C ARG A 20 -11.97 -12.30 -12.53
N ASP A 21 -11.09 -11.64 -11.78
CA ASP A 21 -9.86 -12.25 -11.28
C ASP A 21 -10.21 -13.06 -10.02
N ASP A 22 -10.59 -14.32 -10.24
CA ASP A 22 -10.93 -15.27 -9.18
C ASP A 22 -9.71 -16.04 -8.68
N ASP A 23 -8.51 -15.66 -9.12
CA ASP A 23 -7.28 -16.32 -8.73
C ASP A 23 -7.06 -16.13 -7.22
N ASP A 24 -7.35 -17.18 -6.45
CA ASP A 24 -7.17 -17.22 -5.00
C ASP A 24 -5.71 -16.95 -4.59
N GLU A 25 -4.73 -16.98 -5.52
CA GLU A 25 -3.32 -16.65 -5.25
C GLU A 25 -3.06 -15.14 -5.06
N HIS A 26 -3.91 -14.24 -5.55
CA HIS A 26 -3.71 -12.79 -5.48
C HIS A 26 -4.84 -12.08 -4.72
N GLY A 27 -5.01 -12.43 -3.45
CA GLY A 27 -6.02 -11.81 -2.56
C GLY A 27 -5.75 -10.34 -2.25
N ASP A 28 -4.48 -9.95 -2.33
CA ASP A 28 -3.94 -8.65 -1.94
C ASP A 28 -2.77 -8.21 -2.82
N ALA A 29 -2.50 -6.91 -2.79
CA ALA A 29 -1.30 -6.32 -3.36
C ALA A 29 -0.76 -5.25 -2.41
N SER A 30 0.57 -5.15 -2.35
CA SER A 30 1.24 -4.19 -1.46
C SER A 30 2.15 -3.24 -2.22
N LEU A 31 2.16 -1.98 -1.76
CA LEU A 31 3.16 -0.99 -2.14
C LEU A 31 4.06 -0.69 -0.94
N ARG A 32 5.37 -0.64 -1.19
CA ARG A 32 6.41 -0.42 -0.17
C ARG A 32 7.18 0.87 -0.47
N HIS A 33 7.48 1.64 0.57
CA HIS A 33 8.35 2.81 0.51
C HIS A 33 9.26 2.86 1.74
N GLY A 34 10.57 2.82 1.53
CA GLY A 34 11.55 2.88 2.60
C GLY A 34 12.96 3.14 2.08
N TYR A 35 13.91 3.08 3.00
CA TYR A 35 15.35 3.28 2.75
C TYR A 35 16.13 2.04 3.18
N ASP A 36 17.32 1.83 2.64
CA ASP A 36 18.14 0.63 2.93
C ASP A 36 18.44 0.46 4.43
N ASP A 37 18.73 1.56 5.13
CA ASP A 37 19.00 1.61 6.58
C ASP A 37 17.97 2.50 7.32
N GLY A 38 16.69 2.41 6.93
CA GLY A 38 15.66 3.28 7.48
C GLY A 38 14.25 2.69 7.45
N PRO A 39 13.26 3.45 7.94
CA PRO A 39 11.92 2.94 8.14
C PRO A 39 11.28 2.50 6.83
N MET A 40 10.60 1.36 6.87
CA MET A 40 9.82 0.81 5.79
C MET A 40 8.33 1.01 6.05
N HIS A 41 7.65 1.60 5.07
CA HIS A 41 6.24 1.88 5.09
C HIS A 41 5.54 1.02 4.05
N VAL A 42 4.51 0.29 4.46
CA VAL A 42 3.80 -0.65 3.60
C VAL A 42 2.32 -0.34 3.62
N VAL A 43 1.71 -0.21 2.44
CA VAL A 43 0.25 -0.23 2.30
C VAL A 43 -0.13 -1.48 1.52
N ASP A 44 -0.75 -2.41 2.23
CA ASP A 44 -1.39 -3.59 1.67
C ASP A 44 -2.86 -3.27 1.33
N ILE A 45 -3.38 -3.78 0.21
CA ILE A 45 -4.78 -3.63 -0.19
C ILE A 45 -5.30 -4.96 -0.72
N THR A 46 -6.42 -5.43 -0.16
CA THR A 46 -7.12 -6.61 -0.65
C THR A 46 -8.06 -6.28 -1.82
N ARG A 47 -8.46 -7.29 -2.60
CA ARG A 47 -9.48 -7.16 -3.66
C ARG A 47 -10.83 -6.59 -3.19
N THR A 48 -11.13 -6.74 -1.90
CA THR A 48 -12.35 -6.21 -1.27
C THR A 48 -12.20 -4.77 -0.79
N GLY A 49 -11.04 -4.15 -1.00
CA GLY A 49 -10.74 -2.79 -0.60
C GLY A 49 -10.35 -2.65 0.87
N ARG A 50 -9.99 -3.73 1.57
CA ARG A 50 -9.37 -3.59 2.90
C ARG A 50 -7.94 -3.14 2.71
N ALA A 51 -7.63 -1.93 3.17
CA ALA A 51 -6.27 -1.40 3.19
C ALA A 51 -5.69 -1.47 4.60
N THR A 52 -4.42 -1.88 4.69
CA THR A 52 -3.65 -1.95 5.93
C THR A 52 -2.37 -1.14 5.77
N PHE A 53 -2.13 -0.17 6.65
CA PHE A 53 -0.90 0.62 6.69
C PHE A 53 -0.01 0.17 7.85
N SER A 54 1.18 -0.35 7.53
CA SER A 54 2.16 -0.84 8.49
C SER A 54 3.46 -0.06 8.42
N GLN A 55 4.12 0.10 9.57
CA GLN A 55 5.34 0.89 9.74
C GLN A 55 6.39 0.04 10.44
N TRP A 56 7.57 -0.06 9.84
CA TRP A 56 8.65 -0.93 10.28
C TRP A 56 9.96 -0.17 10.36
N ALA A 57 10.87 -0.58 11.25
CA ALA A 57 12.15 0.07 11.44
C ALA A 57 13.11 -0.14 10.27
N ASP A 58 12.91 -1.23 9.53
CA ASP A 58 13.77 -1.73 8.46
C ASP A 58 12.95 -2.47 7.39
N GLN A 59 13.62 -2.84 6.29
CA GLN A 59 13.03 -3.56 5.15
C GLN A 59 12.77 -5.05 5.41
N ASP A 60 13.39 -5.60 6.46
CA ASP A 60 13.24 -7.01 6.86
C ASP A 60 12.02 -7.22 7.77
N TYR A 61 11.34 -6.12 8.14
CA TYR A 61 10.16 -6.12 9.00
C TYR A 61 10.43 -6.68 10.40
N GLU A 62 11.65 -6.48 10.92
CA GLU A 62 12.02 -7.03 12.23
C GLU A 62 11.33 -6.31 13.39
N VAL A 63 11.21 -4.98 13.30
CA VAL A 63 10.64 -4.15 14.37
C VAL A 63 9.49 -3.30 13.85
N GLU A 64 8.29 -3.54 14.36
CA GLU A 64 7.11 -2.72 14.12
C GLU A 64 7.21 -1.39 14.89
N LEU A 65 7.10 -0.26 14.19
CA LEU A 65 7.22 1.08 14.77
C LEU A 65 5.92 1.59 15.39
N ALA A 66 4.78 1.13 14.87
CA ALA A 66 3.45 1.47 15.35
C ALA A 66 2.44 0.41 14.91
N PRO A 67 1.36 0.18 15.68
CA PRO A 67 0.30 -0.74 15.29
C PRO A 67 -0.25 -0.43 13.89
N PRO A 68 -0.67 -1.45 13.13
CA PRO A 68 -1.14 -1.25 11.79
C PRO A 68 -2.48 -0.52 11.80
N LEU A 69 -2.71 0.33 10.79
CA LEU A 69 -3.97 1.05 10.64
C LEU A 69 -4.78 0.42 9.51
N ASP A 70 -6.01 0.02 9.82
CA ASP A 70 -6.95 -0.59 8.88
C ASP A 70 -7.99 0.41 8.38
N ARG A 71 -8.36 0.33 7.10
CA ARG A 71 -9.50 1.06 6.54
C ARG A 71 -10.10 0.34 5.33
N ILE A 72 -11.41 0.48 5.13
CA ILE A 72 -12.05 0.11 3.86
C ILE A 72 -11.96 1.28 2.88
N VAL A 73 -11.44 1.03 1.69
CA VAL A 73 -11.22 2.00 0.63
C VAL A 73 -11.81 1.53 -0.69
N ASP A 74 -12.30 2.47 -1.50
CA ASP A 74 -12.58 2.22 -2.91
C ASP A 74 -11.30 2.31 -3.77
N ARG A 75 -11.40 1.93 -5.06
CA ARG A 75 -10.27 2.00 -6.02
C ARG A 75 -9.65 3.40 -6.12
N ALA A 76 -10.46 4.47 -6.06
CA ALA A 76 -9.97 5.83 -6.18
C ALA A 76 -9.18 6.26 -4.93
N GLN A 77 -9.64 5.87 -3.76
CA GLN A 77 -8.96 6.07 -2.48
C GLN A 77 -7.68 5.24 -2.40
N ALA A 78 -7.72 3.97 -2.81
CA ALA A 78 -6.55 3.09 -2.93
C ALA A 78 -5.46 3.74 -3.80
N ARG A 79 -5.84 4.22 -4.99
CA ARG A 79 -4.95 4.96 -5.90
C ARG A 79 -4.34 6.19 -5.23
N ALA A 80 -5.15 6.99 -4.55
CA ALA A 80 -4.67 8.19 -3.89
C ALA A 80 -3.67 7.87 -2.76
N ILE A 81 -3.87 6.78 -2.02
CA ILE A 81 -2.96 6.33 -0.97
C ILE A 81 -1.64 5.85 -1.57
N TRP A 82 -1.68 4.96 -2.57
CA TRP A 82 -0.47 4.45 -3.21
C TRP A 82 0.34 5.53 -3.92
N LEU A 83 -0.31 6.54 -4.51
CA LEU A 83 0.39 7.70 -5.08
C LEU A 83 1.10 8.56 -4.03
N LEU A 84 0.55 8.68 -2.83
CA LEU A 84 1.22 9.38 -1.72
C LEU A 84 2.41 8.57 -1.22
N LEU A 85 2.22 7.25 -1.04
CA LEU A 85 3.28 6.36 -0.58
C LEU A 85 4.45 6.32 -1.57
N ALA A 86 4.18 6.23 -2.87
CA ALA A 86 5.21 6.24 -3.92
C ALA A 86 6.07 7.52 -3.92
N LYS A 87 5.53 8.63 -3.41
CA LYS A 87 6.22 9.92 -3.25
C LYS A 87 6.90 10.10 -1.88
N GLY A 88 6.73 9.15 -0.96
CA GLY A 88 7.21 9.27 0.42
C GLY A 88 6.41 10.24 1.29
N ALA A 89 5.18 10.59 0.89
CA ALA A 89 4.29 11.47 1.65
C ALA A 89 3.62 10.72 2.81
N VAL A 90 4.42 10.17 3.73
CA VAL A 90 3.99 9.25 4.79
C VAL A 90 2.96 9.87 5.73
N ASP A 91 3.14 11.13 6.12
CA ASP A 91 2.18 11.83 6.99
C ASP A 91 0.80 11.97 6.33
N GLU A 92 0.78 12.22 5.01
CA GLU A 92 -0.46 12.29 4.24
C GLU A 92 -1.10 10.89 4.08
N VAL A 93 -0.30 9.83 3.93
CA VAL A 93 -0.80 8.44 3.94
C VAL A 93 -1.48 8.17 5.27
N ARG A 94 -0.81 8.43 6.39
CA ARG A 94 -1.34 8.19 7.74
C ARG A 94 -2.68 8.91 7.97
N ALA A 95 -2.80 10.16 7.52
CA ALA A 95 -4.03 10.94 7.62
C ALA A 95 -5.23 10.32 6.86
N ARG A 96 -5.00 9.39 5.92
CA ARG A 96 -6.07 8.64 5.23
C ARG A 96 -6.60 7.47 6.06
N PHE A 97 -5.89 7.03 7.08
CA PHE A 97 -6.30 5.90 7.93
C PHE A 97 -6.92 6.34 9.26
N GLY A 98 -6.60 7.53 9.77
CA GLY A 98 -7.16 8.08 11.00
C GLY A 98 -6.12 8.80 11.82
#